data_AF-A0AAW2WH98-F1
#
_entry.id   AF-A0AAW2WH98-F1
#
_cell.length_a   1.000
_cell.length_b   1.000
_cell.length_c   1.000
_cell.angle_alpha   90.00
_cell.angle_beta   90.00
_cell.angle_gamma   90.00
#
_symmetry.space_group_name_H-M   'P 1'
#
loop_
_entity.id
_entity.type
_entity.pdbx_description
1 polymer ?
#
loop_
_entity_poly.entity_id
_entity_poly.type
_entity_poly.pdbx_seq_one_letter_code
_entity_poly.pdbx_strand_id
1 'polypeptide(L)'
;MYAERTAKGNVLEPEGLIEIKFRTRELLECMGRLDPELINLKSKLQEASSSGTFANVEDLQTQIRAREKKLLPLYTQIATKFAELHDTSLRMAAKGVIKEVVEWPKSRSFFYRRLHRRVVEDELVKTLRDAAGHQFDYKSARDTIKNWFLNSKIGGGKETSWMDNEAFFSWKDDSRNYEEKLQELRIQKMLLQLSNLGNSTMDLRALPQALAAFLKKTDPSFRDQLMDELREVLR
;
A
#
# COMPACT_ATOMS: atom_id res chain seq x y z
N MET A 1 -1.03 -3.40 -3.16
CA MET A 1 -1.99 -4.33 -3.80
C MET A 1 -2.98 -3.53 -4.62
N TYR A 2 -3.56 -4.14 -5.67
CA TYR A 2 -4.56 -3.55 -6.57
C TYR A 2 -5.68 -4.58 -6.75
N ALA A 3 -6.90 -4.12 -7.06
CA ALA A 3 -8.04 -5.00 -7.33
C ALA A 3 -8.79 -4.55 -8.58
N GLU A 4 -9.40 -5.48 -9.31
CA GLU A 4 -10.27 -5.18 -10.44
C GLU A 4 -11.66 -4.73 -9.93
N ARG A 5 -12.43 -3.97 -10.72
CA ARG A 5 -13.73 -3.42 -10.30
C ARG A 5 -14.69 -4.52 -9.82
N THR A 6 -14.76 -5.64 -10.52
CA THR A 6 -15.60 -6.81 -10.22
C THR A 6 -14.98 -7.79 -9.23
N ALA A 7 -13.72 -7.56 -8.83
CA ALA A 7 -13.06 -8.40 -7.84
C ALA A 7 -13.77 -8.30 -6.48
N LYS A 8 -13.86 -9.46 -5.82
CA LYS A 8 -14.39 -9.60 -4.47
C LYS A 8 -13.29 -10.06 -3.51
N GLY A 9 -13.43 -9.71 -2.25
CA GLY A 9 -12.56 -10.24 -1.22
C GLY A 9 -12.93 -9.80 0.19
N ASN A 10 -12.95 -10.77 1.07
CA ASN A 10 -13.20 -10.63 2.50
C ASN A 10 -12.61 -11.85 3.22
N VAL A 11 -12.72 -11.89 4.55
CA VAL A 11 -12.15 -12.97 5.37
C VAL A 11 -12.84 -14.32 5.10
N LEU A 12 -14.15 -14.29 4.84
CA LEU A 12 -14.96 -15.46 4.53
C LEU A 12 -15.76 -15.18 3.26
N GLU A 13 -16.12 -16.26 2.56
CA GLU A 13 -17.11 -16.18 1.49
C GLU A 13 -18.47 -15.72 2.05
N PRO A 14 -19.30 -15.03 1.24
CA PRO A 14 -20.60 -14.53 1.67
C PRO A 14 -21.47 -15.58 2.38
N GLU A 15 -21.48 -16.81 1.87
CA GLU A 15 -22.21 -17.96 2.41
C GLU A 15 -21.71 -18.32 3.82
N GLY A 16 -20.39 -18.40 4.02
CA GLY A 16 -19.81 -18.66 5.33
C GLY A 16 -20.03 -17.50 6.32
N LEU A 17 -20.07 -16.26 5.82
CA LEU A 17 -20.34 -15.09 6.66
C LEU A 17 -21.77 -15.12 7.22
N ILE A 18 -22.77 -15.45 6.40
CA ILE A 18 -24.16 -15.50 6.84
C ILE A 18 -24.40 -16.65 7.83
N GLU A 19 -23.75 -17.79 7.66
CA GLU A 19 -23.84 -18.91 8.61
C GLU A 19 -23.33 -18.56 10.01
N ILE A 20 -22.40 -17.61 10.10
CA ILE A 20 -21.85 -17.18 11.40
C ILE A 20 -22.61 -15.98 11.95
N LYS A 21 -22.86 -14.94 11.14
CA LYS A 21 -23.32 -13.62 11.59
C LYS A 21 -24.78 -13.31 11.28
N PHE A 22 -25.42 -14.02 10.36
CA PHE A 22 -26.78 -13.75 9.91
C PHE A 22 -27.56 -15.06 9.76
N ARG A 23 -27.69 -15.75 10.91
CA ARG A 23 -28.22 -17.10 11.00
C ARG A 23 -29.73 -17.09 10.78
N THR A 24 -30.33 -18.27 10.79
CA THR A 24 -31.78 -18.45 10.64
C THR A 24 -32.59 -17.52 11.56
N ARG A 25 -32.14 -17.29 12.80
CA ARG A 25 -32.82 -16.38 13.72
C ARG A 25 -32.89 -14.95 13.19
N GLU A 26 -31.75 -14.38 12.76
CA GLU A 26 -31.69 -13.03 12.22
C GLU A 26 -32.44 -12.91 10.88
N LEU A 27 -32.47 -14.00 10.09
CA LEU A 27 -33.30 -14.07 8.87
C LEU A 27 -34.79 -14.00 9.21
N LEU A 28 -35.27 -14.76 10.21
CA LEU A 28 -36.67 -14.72 10.66
C LEU A 28 -37.07 -13.36 11.24
N GLU A 29 -36.16 -12.71 11.97
CA GLU A 29 -36.36 -11.33 12.44
C GLU A 29 -36.50 -10.35 11.25
N CYS A 30 -35.65 -10.49 10.22
CA CYS A 30 -35.76 -9.68 9.01
C CYS A 30 -37.04 -9.92 8.23
N MET A 31 -37.48 -11.18 8.11
CA MET A 31 -38.78 -11.50 7.52
C MET A 31 -39.92 -10.85 8.28
N GLY A 32 -39.89 -10.90 9.62
CA GLY A 32 -40.89 -10.26 10.47
C GLY A 32 -40.93 -8.73 10.37
N ARG A 33 -39.86 -8.11 9.88
CA ARG A 33 -39.76 -6.65 9.67
C ARG A 33 -40.15 -6.21 8.26
N LEU A 34 -39.98 -7.07 7.26
CA LEU A 34 -40.09 -6.70 5.85
C LEU A 34 -41.21 -7.40 5.08
N ASP A 35 -41.65 -8.60 5.49
CA ASP A 35 -42.73 -9.33 4.81
C ASP A 35 -44.11 -8.90 5.34
N PRO A 36 -44.97 -8.27 4.52
CA PRO A 36 -46.26 -7.75 4.98
C PRO A 36 -47.21 -8.83 5.51
N GLU A 37 -47.14 -10.04 4.96
CA GLU A 37 -47.99 -11.16 5.35
C GLU A 37 -47.60 -11.68 6.74
N LEU A 38 -46.30 -11.87 7.01
CA LEU A 38 -45.80 -12.20 8.35
C LEU A 38 -46.08 -11.12 9.39
N ILE A 39 -45.96 -9.84 9.02
CA ILE A 39 -46.30 -8.73 9.92
C ILE A 39 -47.78 -8.83 10.33
N ASN A 40 -48.68 -9.01 9.36
CA ASN A 40 -50.11 -9.14 9.61
C ASN A 40 -50.44 -10.38 10.47
N LEU A 41 -49.87 -11.54 10.12
CA LEU A 41 -50.06 -12.77 10.88
C LEU A 41 -49.55 -12.65 12.32
N LYS A 42 -48.40 -12.00 12.54
CA LYS A 42 -47.86 -11.75 13.89
C LYS A 42 -48.73 -10.77 14.70
N SER A 43 -49.29 -9.73 14.06
CA SER A 43 -50.27 -8.83 14.70
C SER A 43 -51.53 -9.59 15.15
N LYS A 44 -52.11 -10.38 14.26
CA LYS A 44 -53.28 -11.22 14.57
C LYS A 44 -53.01 -12.22 15.68
N LEU A 45 -51.82 -12.82 15.70
CA LEU A 45 -51.40 -13.74 16.75
C LEU A 45 -51.32 -13.05 18.11
N GLN A 46 -50.81 -11.81 18.15
CA GLN A 46 -50.74 -11.00 19.35
C GLN A 46 -52.15 -10.65 19.87
N GLU A 47 -53.05 -10.20 19.00
CA GLU A 47 -54.45 -9.90 19.32
C GLU A 47 -55.22 -11.12 19.84
N ALA A 48 -55.05 -12.28 19.17
CA ALA A 48 -55.70 -13.54 19.56
C ALA A 48 -55.20 -14.05 20.93
N SER A 49 -53.91 -13.84 21.22
CA SER A 49 -53.29 -14.20 22.50
C SER A 49 -53.78 -13.31 23.64
N SER A 50 -54.05 -12.02 23.38
CA SER A 50 -54.69 -11.12 24.34
C SER A 50 -56.17 -11.42 24.58
N SER A 51 -56.85 -12.01 23.59
CA SER A 51 -58.31 -12.27 23.63
C SER A 51 -58.68 -13.68 24.13
N GLY A 52 -57.71 -14.54 24.49
CA GLY A 52 -57.95 -15.86 25.09
C GLY A 52 -58.54 -16.92 24.15
N THR A 53 -58.49 -16.72 22.83
CA THR A 53 -59.07 -17.67 21.84
C THR A 53 -58.04 -18.70 21.39
N PHE A 54 -57.82 -19.75 22.18
CA PHE A 54 -56.74 -20.73 21.99
C PHE A 54 -56.73 -21.45 20.63
N ALA A 55 -57.90 -21.78 20.05
CA ALA A 55 -57.99 -22.49 18.77
C ALA A 55 -57.43 -21.67 17.58
N ASN A 56 -57.57 -20.34 17.62
CA ASN A 56 -57.04 -19.45 16.57
C ASN A 56 -55.52 -19.24 16.70
N VAL A 57 -54.94 -19.42 17.90
CA VAL A 57 -53.52 -19.21 18.15
C VAL A 57 -52.67 -20.29 17.48
N GLU A 58 -53.09 -21.56 17.55
CA GLU A 58 -52.34 -22.67 16.97
C GLU A 58 -52.37 -22.67 15.43
N ASP A 59 -53.51 -22.31 14.84
CA ASP A 59 -53.63 -22.14 13.39
C ASP A 59 -52.74 -20.97 12.89
N LEU A 60 -52.78 -19.82 13.56
CA LEU A 60 -51.94 -18.67 13.22
C LEU A 60 -50.44 -19.00 13.33
N GLN A 61 -50.02 -19.75 14.36
CA GLN A 61 -48.63 -20.21 14.47
C GLN A 61 -48.24 -21.14 13.33
N THR A 62 -49.16 -22.02 12.89
CA THR A 62 -48.92 -22.93 11.77
C THR A 62 -48.77 -22.16 10.46
N GLN A 63 -49.63 -21.17 10.21
CA GLN A 63 -49.54 -20.28 9.04
C GLN A 63 -48.23 -19.47 9.03
N ILE A 64 -47.81 -18.93 10.18
CA ILE A 64 -46.53 -18.21 10.32
C ILE A 64 -45.36 -19.14 9.97
N ARG A 65 -45.30 -20.34 10.56
CA ARG A 65 -44.22 -21.30 10.27
C ARG A 65 -44.19 -21.72 8.80
N ALA A 66 -45.36 -21.91 8.19
CA ALA A 66 -45.46 -22.25 6.76
C ALA A 66 -44.91 -21.12 5.87
N ARG A 67 -45.25 -19.86 6.19
CA ARG A 67 -44.76 -18.67 5.47
C ARG A 67 -43.26 -18.47 5.67
N GLU A 68 -42.76 -18.58 6.90
CA GLU A 68 -41.33 -18.51 7.23
C GLU A 68 -40.53 -19.57 6.45
N LYS A 69 -41.01 -20.82 6.44
CA LYS A 69 -40.37 -21.91 5.68
C LYS A 69 -40.34 -21.64 4.17
N LYS A 70 -41.41 -21.05 3.62
CA LYS A 70 -41.49 -20.68 2.20
C LYS A 70 -40.52 -19.56 1.84
N LEU A 71 -40.36 -18.57 2.71
CA LEU A 71 -39.51 -17.39 2.47
C LEU A 71 -38.02 -17.65 2.72
N LEU A 72 -37.69 -18.64 3.54
CA LEU A 72 -36.32 -18.91 3.98
C LEU A 72 -35.30 -18.97 2.83
N PRO A 73 -35.50 -19.73 1.73
CA PRO A 73 -34.52 -19.81 0.65
C PRO A 73 -34.27 -18.44 -0.03
N LEU A 74 -35.32 -17.63 -0.20
CA LEU A 74 -35.21 -16.30 -0.79
C LEU A 74 -34.45 -15.34 0.13
N TYR A 75 -34.77 -15.34 1.42
CA TYR A 75 -34.09 -14.49 2.39
C TYR A 75 -32.63 -14.90 2.61
N THR A 76 -32.30 -16.19 2.48
CA THR A 76 -30.90 -16.64 2.44
C THR A 76 -30.18 -16.02 1.24
N GLN A 77 -30.76 -16.03 0.03
CA GLN A 77 -30.15 -15.38 -1.14
C GLN A 77 -29.98 -13.87 -0.95
N ILE A 78 -30.97 -13.20 -0.34
CA ILE A 78 -30.89 -11.77 -0.02
C ILE A 78 -29.74 -11.51 0.97
N ALA A 79 -29.62 -12.34 2.00
CA ALA A 79 -28.53 -12.23 2.97
C ALA A 79 -27.15 -12.47 2.34
N THR A 80 -27.02 -13.47 1.47
CA THR A 80 -25.80 -13.70 0.70
C THR A 80 -25.45 -12.48 -0.14
N LYS A 81 -26.42 -11.89 -0.84
CA LYS A 81 -26.20 -10.67 -1.63
C LYS A 81 -25.85 -9.47 -0.77
N PHE A 82 -26.47 -9.34 0.40
CA PHE A 82 -26.10 -8.32 1.38
C PHE A 82 -24.65 -8.47 1.84
N ALA A 83 -24.21 -9.70 2.15
CA ALA A 83 -22.82 -10.01 2.46
C ALA A 83 -21.88 -9.66 1.30
N GLU A 84 -22.21 -10.04 0.06
CA GLU A 84 -21.42 -9.72 -1.13
C GLU A 84 -21.16 -8.22 -1.33
N LEU A 85 -22.10 -7.34 -0.93
CA LEU A 85 -21.92 -5.88 -1.02
C LEU A 85 -20.78 -5.37 -0.12
N HIS A 86 -20.42 -6.12 0.92
CA HIS A 86 -19.27 -5.81 1.78
C HIS A 86 -17.94 -6.28 1.21
N ASP A 87 -17.94 -7.08 0.15
CA ASP A 87 -16.73 -7.73 -0.37
C ASP A 87 -16.15 -6.98 -1.58
N THR A 88 -16.69 -5.81 -1.89
CA THR A 88 -16.36 -5.06 -3.11
C THR A 88 -14.95 -4.46 -3.09
N SER A 89 -14.31 -4.43 -4.27
CA SER A 89 -13.04 -3.72 -4.51
C SER A 89 -13.09 -2.24 -4.09
N LEU A 90 -14.24 -1.58 -4.23
CA LEU A 90 -14.45 -0.20 -3.78
C LEU A 90 -14.35 -0.09 -2.25
N ARG A 91 -14.91 -1.05 -1.51
CA ARG A 91 -14.76 -1.09 -0.04
C ARG A 91 -13.31 -1.36 0.36
N MET A 92 -12.60 -2.21 -0.37
CA MET A 92 -11.15 -2.42 -0.15
C MET A 92 -10.35 -1.11 -0.31
N ALA A 93 -10.63 -0.33 -1.35
CA ALA A 93 -9.99 0.96 -1.58
C ALA A 93 -10.35 1.97 -0.48
N ALA A 94 -11.63 2.06 -0.11
CA ALA A 94 -12.10 2.94 0.97
C ALA A 94 -11.49 2.61 2.34
N LYS A 95 -11.15 1.33 2.57
CA LYS A 95 -10.42 0.88 3.77
C LYS A 95 -8.90 1.00 3.66
N GLY A 96 -8.37 1.41 2.50
CA GLY A 96 -6.94 1.60 2.27
C GLY A 96 -6.12 0.30 2.21
N VAL A 97 -6.76 -0.87 2.09
CA VAL A 97 -6.03 -2.15 1.97
C VAL A 97 -5.44 -2.37 0.57
N ILE A 98 -6.03 -1.72 -0.44
CA ILE A 98 -5.48 -1.63 -1.80
C ILE A 98 -5.16 -0.17 -2.13
N LYS A 99 -4.23 0.03 -3.07
CA LYS A 99 -3.84 1.38 -3.53
C LYS A 99 -4.89 2.00 -4.44
N GLU A 100 -5.46 1.20 -5.33
CA GLU A 100 -6.39 1.66 -6.36
C GLU A 100 -7.17 0.48 -6.93
N VAL A 101 -8.38 0.76 -7.43
CA VAL A 101 -9.17 -0.16 -8.25
C VAL A 101 -8.83 0.06 -9.72
N VAL A 102 -8.40 -0.99 -10.40
CA VAL A 102 -7.88 -0.93 -11.78
C VAL A 102 -8.85 -1.63 -12.72
N GLU A 103 -9.31 -0.93 -13.75
CA GLU A 103 -10.17 -1.53 -14.78
C GLU A 103 -9.37 -2.53 -15.64
N TRP A 104 -9.91 -3.74 -15.83
CA TRP A 104 -9.25 -4.79 -16.61
C TRP A 104 -8.76 -4.33 -18.00
N PRO A 105 -9.55 -3.61 -18.82
CA PRO A 105 -9.11 -3.19 -20.15
C PRO A 105 -7.88 -2.27 -20.15
N LYS A 106 -7.67 -1.47 -19.09
CA LYS A 106 -6.53 -0.54 -18.95
C LYS A 106 -5.38 -1.12 -18.12
N SER A 107 -5.56 -2.33 -17.58
CA SER A 107 -4.63 -2.96 -16.63
C SER A 107 -3.22 -3.09 -17.19
N ARG A 108 -3.07 -3.53 -18.45
CA ARG A 108 -1.76 -3.70 -19.09
C ARG A 108 -0.96 -2.39 -19.12
N SER A 109 -1.55 -1.32 -19.66
CA SER A 109 -0.90 -0.02 -19.73
C SER A 109 -0.60 0.56 -18.34
N PHE A 110 -1.53 0.36 -17.39
CA PHE A 110 -1.38 0.80 -16.02
C PHE A 110 -0.18 0.13 -15.34
N PHE A 111 -0.13 -1.20 -15.38
CA PHE A 111 0.93 -1.97 -14.74
C PHE A 111 2.28 -1.81 -15.43
N TYR A 112 2.31 -1.64 -16.75
CA TYR A 112 3.56 -1.31 -17.46
C TYR A 112 4.18 -0.02 -16.92
N ARG A 113 3.40 1.08 -16.92
CA ARG A 113 3.88 2.39 -16.40
C ARG A 113 4.26 2.31 -14.93
N ARG A 114 3.44 1.62 -14.13
CA ARG A 114 3.66 1.48 -12.69
C ARG A 114 4.90 0.68 -12.36
N LEU A 115 5.12 -0.44 -13.05
CA LEU A 115 6.29 -1.29 -12.86
C LEU A 115 7.55 -0.57 -13.31
N HIS A 116 7.54 0.02 -14.51
CA HIS A 116 8.67 0.78 -15.03
C HIS A 116 9.11 1.86 -14.04
N ARG A 117 8.16 2.67 -13.55
CA ARG A 117 8.43 3.67 -12.52
C ARG A 117 9.03 3.07 -11.24
N ARG A 118 8.54 1.92 -10.78
CA ARG A 118 9.04 1.30 -9.54
C ARG A 118 10.45 0.76 -9.69
N VAL A 119 10.79 0.19 -10.83
CA VAL A 119 12.16 -0.27 -11.12
C VAL A 119 13.11 0.93 -11.13
N VAL A 120 12.75 2.02 -11.79
CA VAL A 120 13.58 3.23 -11.86
C VAL A 120 13.68 3.95 -10.50
N GLU A 121 12.60 4.01 -9.72
CA GLU A 121 12.65 4.48 -8.32
C GLU A 121 13.63 3.64 -7.49
N ASP A 122 13.61 2.31 -7.63
CA ASP A 122 14.48 1.39 -6.89
C ASP A 122 15.95 1.52 -7.31
N GLU A 123 16.22 1.70 -8.61
CA GLU A 123 17.55 1.98 -9.15
C GLU A 123 18.12 3.28 -8.57
N LEU A 124 17.34 4.37 -8.54
CA LEU A 124 17.77 5.61 -7.89
C LEU A 124 18.07 5.42 -6.40
N VAL A 125 17.21 4.68 -5.70
CA VAL A 125 17.42 4.39 -4.28
C VAL A 125 18.72 3.61 -4.08
N LYS A 126 19.03 2.65 -4.95
CA LYS A 126 20.32 1.94 -4.94
C LYS A 126 21.48 2.91 -5.16
N THR A 127 21.44 3.75 -6.20
CA THR A 127 22.49 4.74 -6.45
C THR A 127 22.73 5.67 -5.26
N LEU A 128 21.66 6.15 -4.62
CA LEU A 128 21.77 7.00 -3.43
C LEU A 128 22.42 6.23 -2.27
N ARG A 129 21.99 5.01 -2.01
CA ARG A 129 22.55 4.17 -0.94
C ARG A 129 24.00 3.80 -1.20
N ASP A 130 24.41 3.60 -2.45
CA ASP A 130 25.81 3.36 -2.79
C ASP A 130 26.68 4.62 -2.53
N ALA A 131 26.13 5.80 -2.85
CA ALA A 131 26.75 7.09 -2.59
C ALA A 131 26.89 7.39 -1.09
N ALA A 132 25.84 7.18 -0.30
CA ALA A 132 25.82 7.48 1.14
C ALA A 132 26.33 6.33 2.03
N GLY A 133 26.45 5.11 1.50
CA GLY A 133 26.76 3.90 2.26
C GLY A 133 25.61 3.40 3.13
N HIS A 134 25.93 2.67 4.19
CA HIS A 134 24.94 2.05 5.10
C HIS A 134 24.20 3.05 6.02
N GLN A 135 24.40 4.36 5.85
CA GLN A 135 23.74 5.39 6.65
C GLN A 135 22.23 5.47 6.37
N PHE A 136 21.79 5.09 5.17
CA PHE A 136 20.39 5.18 4.76
C PHE A 136 19.74 3.79 4.65
N ASP A 137 18.63 3.64 5.36
CA ASP A 137 17.68 2.57 5.08
C ASP A 137 16.91 2.86 3.77
N TYR A 138 16.24 1.84 3.24
CA TYR A 138 15.52 1.98 1.97
C TYR A 138 14.46 3.09 2.02
N LYS A 139 13.76 3.22 3.15
CA LYS A 139 12.68 4.20 3.32
C LYS A 139 13.23 5.62 3.33
N SER A 140 14.25 5.91 4.14
CA SER A 140 14.85 7.25 4.21
C SER A 140 15.50 7.63 2.90
N ALA A 141 16.18 6.70 2.21
CA ALA A 141 16.73 6.97 0.87
C ALA A 141 15.64 7.38 -0.13
N ARG A 142 14.52 6.65 -0.13
CA ARG A 142 13.37 6.97 -0.98
C ARG A 142 12.74 8.32 -0.63
N ASP A 143 12.61 8.63 0.64
CA ASP A 143 12.04 9.89 1.11
C ASP A 143 12.96 11.08 0.77
N THR A 144 14.28 10.89 0.84
CA THR A 144 15.27 11.87 0.38
C THR A 144 15.14 12.15 -1.11
N ILE A 145 15.01 11.12 -1.96
CA ILE A 145 14.78 11.28 -3.40
C ILE A 145 13.47 12.01 -3.66
N LYS A 146 12.40 11.66 -2.93
CA LYS A 146 11.11 12.35 -3.01
C LYS A 146 11.26 13.84 -2.68
N ASN A 147 12.01 14.17 -1.62
CA ASN A 147 12.27 15.56 -1.24
C ASN A 147 13.09 16.31 -2.30
N TRP A 148 14.10 15.66 -2.90
CA TRP A 148 14.87 16.26 -3.99
C TRP A 148 14.00 16.59 -5.20
N PHE A 149 13.07 15.70 -5.54
CA PHE A 149 12.09 15.94 -6.59
C PHE A 149 11.14 17.09 -6.23
N LEU A 150 10.54 17.07 -5.03
CA LEU A 150 9.57 18.08 -4.61
C LEU A 150 10.17 19.48 -4.53
N ASN A 151 11.44 19.58 -4.12
CA ASN A 151 12.18 20.85 -4.05
C ASN A 151 12.69 21.31 -5.42
N SER A 152 12.56 20.50 -6.47
CA SER A 152 12.91 20.89 -7.83
C SER A 152 11.82 21.78 -8.45
N LYS A 153 12.20 22.54 -9.48
CA LYS A 153 11.26 23.35 -10.28
C LYS A 153 10.13 22.51 -10.90
N ILE A 154 10.40 21.24 -11.18
CA ILE A 154 9.45 20.29 -11.78
C ILE A 154 8.43 19.81 -10.74
N GLY A 155 8.89 19.49 -9.52
CA GLY A 155 8.01 19.02 -8.45
C GLY A 155 7.12 20.13 -7.87
N GLY A 156 7.62 21.37 -7.81
CA GLY A 156 6.87 22.55 -7.41
C GLY A 156 6.28 22.46 -5.99
N GLY A 157 6.88 21.66 -5.10
CA GLY A 157 6.45 21.47 -3.71
C GLY A 157 5.12 20.73 -3.50
N LYS A 158 4.42 20.34 -4.57
CA LYS A 158 3.11 19.67 -4.46
C LYS A 158 3.28 18.16 -4.36
N GLU A 159 2.75 17.56 -3.31
CA GLU A 159 2.83 16.10 -3.13
C GLU A 159 2.14 15.32 -4.26
N THR A 160 1.11 15.90 -4.86
CA THR A 160 0.42 15.32 -6.04
C THR A 160 1.35 15.15 -7.24
N SER A 161 2.33 16.04 -7.41
CA SER A 161 3.31 15.97 -8.51
C SER A 161 4.21 14.74 -8.40
N TRP A 162 4.45 14.24 -7.18
CA TRP A 162 5.18 12.99 -7.02
C TRP A 162 4.42 11.82 -7.64
N MET A 163 3.08 11.83 -7.70
CA MET A 163 2.32 10.72 -8.30
C MET A 163 2.28 10.79 -9.83
N ASP A 164 2.66 11.92 -10.43
CA ASP A 164 2.74 12.09 -11.87
C ASP A 164 4.00 11.36 -12.40
N ASN A 165 3.79 10.49 -13.40
CA ASN A 165 4.87 9.73 -14.00
C ASN A 165 5.69 10.58 -14.97
N GLU A 166 5.04 11.45 -15.75
CA GLU A 166 5.73 12.26 -16.77
C GLU A 166 6.65 13.28 -16.09
N ALA A 167 6.14 13.97 -15.07
CA ALA A 167 6.94 14.86 -14.24
C ALA A 167 8.14 14.12 -13.60
N PHE A 168 7.91 12.94 -13.03
CA PHE A 168 8.97 12.14 -12.43
C PHE A 168 10.07 11.76 -13.43
N PHE A 169 9.71 11.26 -14.62
CA PHE A 169 10.70 10.88 -15.63
C PHE A 169 11.46 12.09 -16.18
N SER A 170 10.77 13.20 -16.44
CA SER A 170 11.44 14.44 -16.88
C SER A 170 12.51 14.94 -15.89
N TRP A 171 12.27 14.74 -14.59
CA TRP A 171 13.23 15.07 -13.55
C TRP A 171 14.34 14.01 -13.41
N LYS A 172 13.97 12.72 -13.44
CA LYS A 172 14.89 11.59 -13.27
C LYS A 172 15.93 11.51 -14.40
N ASP A 173 15.52 11.78 -15.63
CA ASP A 173 16.33 11.58 -16.82
C ASP A 173 17.41 12.67 -16.97
N ASP A 174 17.25 13.81 -16.30
CA ASP A 174 18.29 14.83 -16.18
C ASP A 174 19.12 14.61 -14.89
N SER A 175 20.27 13.96 -15.04
CA SER A 175 21.19 13.66 -13.93
C SER A 175 21.66 14.90 -13.17
N ARG A 176 21.66 16.10 -13.79
CA ARG A 176 22.08 17.34 -13.13
C ARG A 176 21.19 17.70 -11.94
N ASN A 177 19.97 17.18 -11.89
CA ASN A 177 19.02 17.43 -10.81
C ASN A 177 19.44 16.83 -9.45
N TYR A 178 20.31 15.83 -9.46
CA TYR A 178 20.70 15.10 -8.25
C TYR A 178 22.19 14.71 -8.19
N GLU A 179 22.99 14.90 -9.24
CA GLU A 179 24.41 14.54 -9.23
C GLU A 179 25.19 15.31 -8.15
N GLU A 180 25.01 16.63 -8.01
CA GLU A 180 25.66 17.43 -6.96
C GLU A 180 25.35 16.88 -5.57
N LYS A 181 24.09 16.54 -5.32
CA LYS A 181 23.64 15.97 -4.04
C LYS A 181 24.20 14.58 -3.80
N LEU A 182 24.38 13.77 -4.85
CA LEU A 182 25.05 12.48 -4.75
C LEU A 182 26.54 12.64 -4.44
N GLN A 183 27.21 13.64 -5.00
CA GLN A 183 28.60 13.95 -4.68
C GLN A 183 28.77 14.37 -3.22
N GLU A 184 27.89 15.24 -2.71
CA GLU A 184 27.88 15.60 -1.29
C GLU A 184 27.76 14.37 -0.37
N LEU A 185 26.87 13.42 -0.71
CA LEU A 185 26.71 12.18 0.04
C LEU A 185 27.97 11.30 -0.03
N ARG A 186 28.63 11.22 -1.19
CA ARG A 186 29.91 10.50 -1.34
C ARG A 186 31.00 11.12 -0.46
N ILE A 187 31.09 12.45 -0.41
CA ILE A 187 32.04 13.17 0.44
C ILE A 187 31.75 12.88 1.91
N GLN A 188 30.49 12.96 2.35
CA GLN A 188 30.09 12.65 3.73
C GLN A 188 30.42 11.20 4.12
N LYS A 189 30.19 10.25 3.21
CA LYS A 189 30.58 8.84 3.39
C LYS A 189 32.09 8.70 3.57
N MET A 190 32.89 9.30 2.69
CA MET A 190 34.35 9.25 2.78
C MET A 190 34.88 9.91 4.06
N LEU A 191 34.28 11.04 4.46
CA LEU A 191 34.62 11.73 5.70
C LEU A 191 34.37 10.81 6.91
N LEU A 192 33.20 10.16 6.99
CA LEU A 192 32.90 9.24 8.09
C LEU A 192 33.90 8.07 8.14
N GLN A 193 34.26 7.52 6.98
CA GLN A 193 35.28 6.46 6.91
C GLN A 193 36.63 6.96 7.44
N LEU A 194 37.09 8.13 7.01
CA LEU A 194 38.35 8.73 7.49
C LEU A 194 38.31 9.07 8.98
N SER A 195 37.19 9.58 9.51
CA SER A 195 37.02 9.84 10.94
C SER A 195 37.12 8.55 11.76
N ASN A 196 36.56 7.43 11.27
CA ASN A 196 36.68 6.14 11.94
C ASN A 196 38.13 5.64 11.98
N LEU A 197 38.91 5.82 10.89
CA LEU A 197 40.34 5.55 10.90
C LEU A 197 41.10 6.48 11.87
N GLY A 198 40.69 7.74 11.95
CA GLY A 198 41.30 8.76 12.82
C GLY A 198 41.24 8.45 14.32
N ASN A 199 40.32 7.58 14.75
CA ASN A 199 40.22 7.16 16.14
C ASN A 199 41.31 6.14 16.56
N SER A 200 42.08 5.62 15.60
CA SER A 200 43.18 4.67 15.83
C SER A 200 44.51 5.28 15.42
N THR A 201 45.35 5.58 16.42
CA THR A 201 46.69 6.17 16.21
C THR A 201 47.60 5.28 15.36
N MET A 202 47.40 3.96 15.39
CA MET A 202 48.17 3.03 14.56
C MET A 202 47.73 3.06 13.10
N ASP A 203 46.42 3.16 12.83
CA ASP A 203 45.88 3.24 11.47
C ASP A 203 46.24 4.57 10.81
N LEU A 204 46.25 5.68 11.58
CA LEU A 204 46.73 6.98 11.12
C LEU A 204 48.19 6.95 10.68
N ARG A 205 49.06 6.19 11.38
CA ARG A 205 50.47 6.04 10.98
C ARG A 205 50.63 5.19 9.72
N ALA A 206 49.72 4.25 9.48
CA ALA A 206 49.71 3.38 8.31
C ALA A 206 49.10 4.05 7.05
N LEU A 207 48.31 5.12 7.23
CA LEU A 207 47.57 5.80 6.17
C LEU A 207 48.46 6.27 4.99
N PRO A 208 49.64 6.91 5.21
CA PRO A 208 50.48 7.33 4.09
C PRO A 208 51.01 6.16 3.26
N GLN A 209 51.39 5.03 3.89
CA GLN A 209 51.82 3.85 3.13
C GLN A 209 50.66 3.19 2.39
N ALA A 210 49.46 3.17 2.99
CA ALA A 210 48.26 2.65 2.34
C ALA A 210 47.87 3.50 1.11
N LEU A 211 47.91 4.82 1.21
CA LEU A 211 47.67 5.75 0.09
C LEU A 211 48.71 5.56 -1.02
N ALA A 212 49.99 5.44 -0.69
CA ALA A 212 51.04 5.17 -1.68
C ALA A 212 50.84 3.83 -2.39
N ALA A 213 50.42 2.78 -1.66
CA ALA A 213 50.11 1.47 -2.25
C ALA A 213 48.84 1.51 -3.13
N PHE A 214 47.83 2.30 -2.73
CA PHE A 214 46.62 2.53 -3.51
C PHE A 214 46.94 3.23 -4.83
N LEU A 215 47.65 4.36 -4.78
CA LEU A 215 48.03 5.14 -5.97
C LEU A 215 48.77 4.26 -6.99
N LYS A 216 49.68 3.38 -6.55
CA LYS A 216 50.40 2.44 -7.43
C LYS A 216 49.50 1.48 -8.21
N LYS A 217 48.31 1.16 -7.69
CA LYS A 217 47.32 0.26 -8.31
C LYS A 217 46.29 0.99 -9.17
N THR A 218 46.19 2.31 -9.06
CA THR A 218 45.24 3.12 -9.82
C THR A 218 45.80 3.50 -11.20
N ASP A 219 44.89 3.77 -12.14
CA ASP A 219 45.23 4.18 -13.50
C ASP A 219 46.09 5.47 -13.52
N PRO A 220 47.06 5.58 -14.45
CA PRO A 220 47.99 6.71 -14.49
C PRO A 220 47.30 8.09 -14.61
N SER A 221 46.26 8.20 -15.45
CA SER A 221 45.55 9.47 -15.67
C SER A 221 44.81 9.96 -14.42
N PHE A 222 44.13 9.06 -13.71
CA PHE A 222 43.43 9.39 -12.46
C PHE A 222 44.40 9.64 -11.30
N ARG A 223 45.55 8.93 -11.29
CA ARG A 223 46.61 9.12 -10.29
C ARG A 223 47.16 10.54 -10.32
N ASP A 224 47.46 11.06 -11.50
CA ASP A 224 48.04 12.39 -11.66
C ASP A 224 47.03 13.47 -11.21
N GLN A 225 45.76 13.35 -11.62
CA GLN A 225 44.70 14.25 -11.17
C GLN A 225 44.52 14.22 -9.64
N LEU A 226 44.45 13.03 -9.04
CA LEU A 226 44.29 12.87 -7.60
C LEU A 226 45.50 13.42 -6.83
N MET A 227 46.72 13.28 -7.36
CA MET A 227 47.92 13.85 -6.75
C MET A 227 47.90 15.38 -6.74
N ASP A 228 47.45 16.00 -7.83
CA ASP A 228 47.32 17.46 -7.92
C ASP A 228 46.24 17.98 -6.96
N GLU A 229 45.08 17.32 -6.90
CA GLU A 229 44.00 17.66 -5.96
C GLU A 229 44.45 17.50 -4.49
N LEU A 230 45.16 16.42 -4.15
CA LEU A 230 45.70 16.23 -2.80
C LEU A 230 46.78 17.25 -2.43
N ARG A 231 47.61 17.68 -3.39
CA ARG A 231 48.62 18.73 -3.16
C ARG A 231 47.98 20.07 -2.85
N GLU A 232 46.88 20.40 -3.51
CA GLU A 232 46.12 21.63 -3.24
C GLU A 232 45.44 21.57 -1.86
N VAL A 233 44.97 20.41 -1.40
CA VAL A 233 44.37 20.26 -0.06
C VAL A 233 45.42 20.28 1.06
N LEU A 234 46.66 19.86 0.80
CA LEU A 234 47.75 19.78 1.78
C LEU A 234 48.63 21.04 1.87
N ARG A 235 48.41 22.02 0.97
CA ARG A 235 49.06 23.34 0.99
C ARG A 235 48.35 24.30 1.95
#